data_AF-A0A821EH35-F1
#
_entry.id   AF-A0A821EH35-F1
#
_cell.length_a   1.000
_cell.length_b   1.000
_cell.length_c   1.000
_cell.angle_alpha   90.00
_cell.angle_beta   90.00
_cell.angle_gamma   90.00
#
_symmetry.space_group_name_H-M   'P 1'
#
loop_
_entity.id
_entity.type
_entity.pdbx_description
1 polymer ?
#
loop_
_entity_poly.entity_id
_entity_poly.type
_entity_poly.pdbx_seq_one_letter_code
_entity_poly.pdbx_strand_id
1 'polypeptide(L)'
;GVIHSFKCYYRQKLVKHIIAQCTLAQTADQISITVLDAIKWIDLSWKSVTENTIKNCFRAAGFICSSSTPSSSMTNMNIIIETDIESNNSDNPLQQLE
;
A
#
# COMPACT_ATOMS: atom_id res chain seq x y z
N GLY A 1 9.87 5.02 -2.63
CA GLY A 1 9.05 4.56 -1.48
C GLY A 1 8.10 3.45 -1.90
N VAL A 2 7.39 2.86 -0.93
CA VAL A 2 6.51 1.69 -1.13
C VAL A 2 5.41 1.96 -2.15
N ILE A 3 4.67 3.07 -2.01
CA ILE A 3 3.57 3.44 -2.92
C ILE A 3 4.07 3.58 -4.37
N HIS A 4 5.20 4.25 -4.56
CA HIS A 4 5.79 4.43 -5.89
C HIS A 4 6.16 3.09 -6.52
N SER A 5 6.80 2.21 -5.75
CA SER A 5 7.19 0.87 -6.22
C SER A 5 5.96 0.03 -6.58
N PHE A 6 4.94 0.02 -5.73
CA PHE A 6 3.67 -0.65 -6.00
C PHE A 6 3.01 -0.15 -7.29
N LYS A 7 2.85 1.18 -7.45
CA LYS A 7 2.27 1.79 -8.66
C LYS A 7 3.08 1.46 -9.92
N CYS A 8 4.41 1.42 -9.81
CA CYS A 8 5.28 1.05 -10.92
C CYS A 8 5.02 -0.39 -11.39
N TYR A 9 5.00 -1.35 -10.47
CA TYR A 9 4.72 -2.75 -10.81
C TYR A 9 3.31 -2.95 -11.38
N TYR A 10 2.30 -2.30 -10.80
CA TYR A 10 0.94 -2.36 -11.32
C TYR A 10 0.87 -1.84 -12.76
N ARG A 11 1.44 -0.65 -13.02
CA ARG A 11 1.47 -0.06 -14.36
C ARG A 11 2.23 -0.94 -15.35
N GLN A 12 3.31 -1.59 -14.93
CA GLN A 12 4.04 -2.51 -15.79
C GLN A 12 3.16 -3.69 -16.24
N LYS A 13 2.32 -4.23 -15.34
CA LYS A 13 1.37 -5.32 -15.68
C LYS A 13 0.25 -4.82 -16.60
N LEU A 14 -0.32 -3.66 -16.29
CA LEU A 14 -1.32 -3.00 -17.12
C LEU A 14 -0.83 -2.80 -18.55
N VAL A 15 0.37 -2.24 -18.74
CA VAL A 15 0.94 -2.01 -20.07
C VAL A 15 1.20 -3.33 -20.80
N LYS A 16 1.70 -4.36 -20.12
CA LYS A 16 1.87 -5.70 -20.71
C LYS A 16 0.55 -6.29 -21.18
N HIS A 17 -0.53 -6.13 -20.41
CA HIS A 17 -1.87 -6.55 -20.78
C HIS A 17 -2.36 -5.79 -22.03
N ILE A 18 -2.22 -4.47 -22.05
CA ILE A 18 -2.60 -3.65 -23.20
C ILE A 18 -1.83 -4.08 -24.46
N ILE A 19 -0.51 -4.28 -24.36
CA ILE A 19 0.31 -4.75 -25.50
C ILE A 19 -0.16 -6.12 -25.99
N ALA A 20 -0.42 -7.06 -25.08
CA ALA A 20 -0.92 -8.38 -25.45
C ALA A 20 -2.28 -8.28 -26.17
N GLN A 21 -3.21 -7.48 -25.64
CA GLN A 21 -4.51 -7.27 -26.26
C GLN A 21 -4.42 -6.54 -27.59
N CYS A 22 -3.50 -5.58 -27.76
CA CYS A 22 -3.26 -4.91 -29.04
C CYS A 22 -2.82 -5.86 -30.16
N THR A 23 -2.17 -6.98 -29.84
CA THR A 23 -1.80 -7.97 -30.87
C THR A 23 -3.00 -8.76 -31.41
N LEU A 24 -4.10 -8.78 -30.65
CA LEU A 24 -5.32 -9.54 -30.98
C LEU A 24 -6.49 -8.63 -31.39
N ALA A 25 -6.51 -7.39 -30.91
CA ALA A 25 -7.56 -6.42 -31.14
C ALA A 25 -7.36 -5.63 -32.44
N GLN A 26 -8.44 -5.42 -33.19
CA GLN A 26 -8.46 -4.56 -34.39
C GLN A 26 -8.75 -3.09 -34.04
N THR A 27 -9.30 -2.82 -32.87
CA THR A 27 -9.69 -1.47 -32.45
C THR A 27 -9.46 -1.28 -30.95
N ALA A 28 -9.12 -0.05 -30.53
CA ALA A 28 -8.77 0.26 -29.14
C ALA A 28 -9.91 -0.07 -28.15
N ASP A 29 -11.17 0.02 -28.59
CA ASP A 29 -12.36 -0.24 -27.77
C ASP A 29 -12.49 -1.71 -27.34
N GLN A 30 -11.78 -2.63 -27.99
CA GLN A 30 -11.77 -4.06 -27.64
C GLN A 30 -10.83 -4.36 -26.46
N ILE A 31 -9.96 -3.42 -26.08
CA ILE A 31 -9.02 -3.59 -24.98
C ILE A 31 -9.77 -3.32 -23.67
N SER A 32 -10.40 -4.37 -23.14
CA SER A 32 -11.05 -4.33 -21.84
C SER A 32 -10.13 -4.84 -20.73
N ILE A 33 -10.32 -4.27 -19.53
CA ILE A 33 -9.65 -4.68 -18.30
C ILE A 33 -10.76 -5.07 -17.33
N THR A 34 -10.74 -6.32 -16.88
CA THR A 34 -11.74 -6.77 -15.92
C THR A 34 -11.33 -6.42 -14.49
N VAL A 35 -12.30 -6.34 -13.57
CA VAL A 35 -12.02 -6.16 -12.14
C VAL A 35 -11.15 -7.29 -11.60
N LEU A 36 -11.34 -8.51 -12.08
CA LEU A 36 -10.53 -9.68 -11.70
C LEU A 36 -9.05 -9.48 -12.08
N ASP A 37 -8.77 -8.92 -13.27
CA ASP A 37 -7.40 -8.62 -13.70
C ASP A 37 -6.77 -7.56 -12.81
N ALA A 38 -7.53 -6.50 -12.47
CA ALA A 38 -7.07 -5.46 -11.55
C ALA A 38 -6.71 -6.05 -10.17
N ILE A 39 -7.56 -6.90 -9.59
CA ILE A 39 -7.29 -7.56 -8.30
C ILE A 39 -6.04 -8.45 -8.38
N LYS A 40 -5.90 -9.25 -9.45
CA LYS A 40 -4.69 -10.06 -9.67
C LYS A 40 -3.44 -9.20 -9.75
N TRP A 41 -3.50 -8.05 -10.43
CA TRP A 41 -2.35 -7.15 -10.52
C TRP A 41 -2.03 -6.48 -9.20
N ILE A 42 -3.02 -6.17 -8.35
CA ILE A 42 -2.79 -5.67 -6.99
C ILE A 42 -1.99 -6.69 -6.18
N ASP A 43 -2.44 -7.95 -6.14
CA ASP A 43 -1.74 -9.03 -5.41
C ASP A 43 -0.31 -9.22 -5.92
N LEU A 44 -0.14 -9.33 -7.24
CA LEU A 44 1.18 -9.49 -7.86
C LEU A 44 2.11 -8.29 -7.63
N SER A 45 1.57 -7.08 -7.68
CA SER A 45 2.35 -5.85 -7.47
C SER A 45 2.79 -5.71 -6.04
N TRP A 46 1.93 -6.08 -5.08
CA TRP A 46 2.28 -6.09 -3.66
C TRP A 46 3.41 -7.09 -3.37
N LYS A 47 3.28 -8.32 -3.88
CA LYS A 47 4.33 -9.36 -3.76
C LYS A 47 5.66 -8.97 -4.41
N SER A 48 5.64 -8.07 -5.39
CA SER A 48 6.84 -7.57 -6.06
C SER A 48 7.56 -6.46 -5.28
N VAL A 49 6.91 -5.85 -4.29
CA VAL A 49 7.56 -4.86 -3.43
C VAL A 49 8.57 -5.56 -2.54
N THR A 50 9.84 -5.20 -2.68
CA THR A 50 10.92 -5.81 -1.89
C THR A 50 10.95 -5.30 -0.45
N GLU A 51 11.36 -6.14 0.49
CA GLU A 51 11.62 -5.72 1.87
C GLU A 51 12.60 -4.54 1.95
N ASN A 52 13.57 -4.49 1.04
CA ASN A 52 14.54 -3.40 1.00
C ASN A 52 13.85 -2.07 0.67
N THR A 53 12.87 -2.07 -0.26
CA THR A 53 12.06 -0.88 -0.56
C THR A 53 11.26 -0.42 0.66
N ILE A 54 10.73 -1.37 1.44
CA ILE A 54 10.00 -1.08 2.68
C ILE A 54 10.95 -0.48 3.72
N LYS A 55 12.05 -1.18 4.04
CA LYS A 55 13.10 -0.72 4.98
C LYS A 55 13.63 0.66 4.60
N ASN A 56 13.93 0.90 3.33
CA ASN A 56 14.40 2.20 2.85
C ASN A 56 13.34 3.29 2.95
N CYS A 57 12.06 2.96 2.76
CA CYS A 57 10.96 3.90 2.97
C CYS A 57 10.82 4.31 4.43
N PHE A 58 10.90 3.34 5.35
CA PHE A 58 10.89 3.59 6.79
C PHE A 58 12.12 4.40 7.23
N ARG A 59 13.32 4.06 6.75
CA ARG A 59 14.54 4.84 7.01
C ARG A 59 14.44 6.28 6.49
N ALA A 60 13.93 6.48 5.28
CA ALA A 60 13.75 7.81 4.70
C ALA A 60 12.71 8.64 5.47
N ALA A 61 11.76 8.00 6.15
CA ALA A 61 10.79 8.64 7.03
C ALA A 61 11.31 8.83 8.47
N GLY A 62 12.58 8.48 8.76
CA GLY A 62 13.19 8.65 10.08
C GLY A 62 13.04 7.46 11.03
N PHE A 63 12.36 6.38 10.61
CA PHE A 63 12.25 5.16 11.39
C PHE A 63 13.54 4.33 11.24
N ILE A 64 14.52 4.62 12.10
CA ILE A 64 15.79 3.89 12.17
C ILE A 64 15.68 2.86 13.31
N CYS A 65 15.70 1.57 12.99
CA CYS A 65 15.81 0.53 14.02
C CYS A 65 17.26 0.47 14.50
N SER A 66 17.52 0.98 15.71
CA SER A 66 18.84 0.97 16.34
C SER A 66 19.15 -0.39 16.96
N SER A 67 19.36 -1.42 16.16
CA SER A 67 20.07 -2.62 16.65
C SER A 67 21.58 -2.37 16.55
N SER A 68 22.12 -1.71 17.58
CA SER A 68 23.54 -1.59 17.94
C SER A 68 24.56 -1.37 16.80
N THR A 69 24.97 -0.11 16.58
CA THR A 69 26.38 0.38 16.54
C THR A 69 26.32 1.90 16.27
N PRO A 70 27.03 2.77 17.01
CA PRO A 70 26.89 4.21 16.88
C PRO A 70 27.62 4.71 15.64
N SER A 71 26.87 5.25 14.69
CA SER A 71 27.42 6.16 13.67
C SER A 71 26.45 7.30 13.46
N SER A 72 26.69 8.34 14.25
CA SER A 72 26.50 9.76 13.98
C SER A 72 25.65 10.14 12.76
N SER A 73 24.40 10.60 12.98
CA SER A 73 23.94 11.98 12.65
C SER A 73 22.40 12.11 12.58
N MET A 74 21.89 12.96 13.49
CA MET A 74 20.76 13.90 13.43
C MET A 74 19.39 13.48 12.82
N THR A 75 18.36 13.33 13.67
CA THR A 75 17.43 14.40 14.10
C THR A 75 16.31 13.76 14.90
N ASN A 76 16.15 14.18 16.15
CA ASN A 76 15.16 13.67 17.10
C ASN A 76 13.77 14.23 16.74
N MET A 77 12.89 13.42 16.14
CA MET A 77 11.48 13.75 16.01
C MET A 77 10.69 12.91 17.01
N ASN A 78 10.29 13.54 18.10
CA ASN A 78 9.47 12.93 19.14
C ASN A 78 8.05 12.68 18.58
N ILE A 79 7.74 11.42 18.26
CA ILE A 79 6.38 11.02 17.84
C ILE A 79 5.57 10.80 19.12
N ILE A 80 4.72 11.77 19.46
CA ILE A 80 3.65 11.58 20.45
C ILE A 80 2.60 10.71 19.77
N ILE A 81 2.49 9.46 20.18
CA ILE A 81 1.38 8.59 19.79
C ILE A 81 0.23 8.91 20.76
N GLU A 82 -0.65 9.83 20.37
CA GLU A 82 -2.00 9.86 20.95
C GLU A 82 -2.70 8.58 20.50
N THR A 83 -2.94 7.69 21.45
CA THR A 83 -3.80 6.52 21.26
C THR A 83 -5.20 6.94 21.67
N ASP A 84 -6.07 7.14 20.69
CA ASP A 84 -7.51 7.23 20.94
C ASP A 84 -8.00 5.82 21.34
N ILE A 85 -7.92 5.53 22.63
CA ILE A 85 -8.64 4.42 23.24
C ILE A 85 -10.09 4.91 23.37
N GLU A 86 -10.87 4.74 22.30
CA GLU A 86 -12.33 4.85 22.39
C GLU A 86 -12.82 3.85 23.44
N SER A 87 -13.28 4.42 24.55
CA SER A 87 -13.91 3.70 25.63
C SER A 87 -15.23 3.16 25.08
N ASN A 88 -15.32 1.83 24.92
CA ASN A 88 -16.60 1.15 24.81
C ASN A 88 -17.43 1.50 26.06
N ASN A 89 -18.35 2.46 25.93
CA ASN A 89 -19.48 2.57 26.84
C ASN A 89 -20.76 2.22 26.07
N SER A 90 -21.35 1.12 26.53
CA SER A 90 -22.66 0.61 26.13
C SER A 90 -23.74 1.61 26.52
N ASP A 91 -24.43 2.19 25.55
CA ASP A 91 -25.81 2.66 25.73
C ASP A 91 -26.66 2.20 24.54
N ASN A 92 -27.21 0.99 24.71
CA ASN A 92 -28.18 0.33 23.86
C ASN A 92 -29.54 1.05 23.97
N PRO A 93 -30.13 1.63 22.91
CA PRO A 93 -31.35 2.42 23.01
C PRO A 93 -32.61 1.62 22.70
N LEU A 94 -32.83 0.45 23.33
CA LEU A 94 -34.08 -0.31 23.18
C LEU A 94 -34.50 -1.08 24.44
N GLN A 95 -35.23 -0.41 25.34
CA GLN A 95 -36.33 -0.97 26.16
C GLN A 95 -37.32 0.20 26.41
N GLN A 96 -38.31 0.46 25.55
CA GLN A 96 -39.68 -0.07 25.56
C GLN A 96 -40.47 0.06 26.89
N LEU A 97 -41.50 0.91 26.82
CA LEU A 97 -42.88 0.72 27.33
C LEU A 97 -43.08 0.52 28.84
N GLU A 98 -43.45 1.61 29.53
CA GLU A 98 -44.67 1.67 30.34
C GLU A 98 -45.23 3.11 30.34
#